data_AF-A0A8J8ED27-F1
#
_entry.id   AF-A0A8J8ED27-F1
#
_cell.length_a   1.000
_cell.length_b   1.000
_cell.length_c   1.000
_cell.angle_alpha   90.00
_cell.angle_beta   90.00
_cell.angle_gamma   90.00
#
_symmetry.space_group_name_H-M   'P 1'
#
loop_
_entity.id
_entity.type
_entity.pdbx_description
1 polymer ?
#
loop_
_entity_poly.entity_id
_entity_poly.type
_entity_poly.pdbx_seq_one_letter_code
_entity_poly.pdbx_strand_id
1 'polypeptide(L)'
;MPSYKVTVVLEPTGNSSIAFNEPVMINGITLRTEDPTRNPKPKIYAEFEFKSKDEPLQIKNYTYSEIEKKVLPIIIFLSKSPYLIKDIKIERLPEIYKRGNTIEVHLFDTIHVKSEVHISMTFEDPQAKISSLLERLNRIDPDSESVLVRAIKYWNRAMSDPDPIDRFLNLYIAIELLAGKLVNKEYRENKWVSALYDKFGVNGIYDGYKIHNIRAALVHYKNDQLDKEEAERIIEKHVDEFAQEIFELMKDYVECGGDTECLRKKRQQRNRS
;
A
#
# COMPACT_ATOMS: atom_id res chain seq x y z
N MET A 1 -30.50 12.34 2.57
CA MET A 1 -29.09 12.37 3.01
C MET A 1 -28.29 12.98 1.89
N PRO A 2 -27.41 13.96 2.17
CA PRO A 2 -26.55 14.53 1.15
C PRO A 2 -25.70 13.45 0.48
N SER A 3 -25.48 13.62 -0.81
CA SER A 3 -24.59 12.78 -1.61
C SER A 3 -23.31 13.58 -1.87
N TYR A 4 -22.17 12.92 -1.82
CA TYR A 4 -20.86 13.52 -2.02
C TYR A 4 -20.16 12.78 -3.15
N LYS A 5 -19.64 13.53 -4.12
CA LYS A 5 -18.61 13.04 -5.02
C LYS A 5 -17.26 13.30 -4.37
N VAL A 6 -16.38 12.31 -4.44
CA VAL A 6 -15.02 12.40 -3.92
C VAL A 6 -14.03 12.06 -5.02
N THR A 7 -13.01 12.90 -5.17
CA THR A 7 -11.89 12.70 -6.09
C THR A 7 -10.60 12.73 -5.28
N VAL A 8 -9.86 11.62 -5.27
CA VAL A 8 -8.60 11.47 -4.54
C VAL A 8 -7.43 11.45 -5.51
N VAL A 9 -6.40 12.22 -5.24
CA VAL A 9 -5.19 12.32 -6.08
C VAL A 9 -4.10 11.42 -5.50
N LEU A 10 -3.75 10.37 -6.24
CA LEU A 10 -2.67 9.43 -5.89
C LEU A 10 -1.44 9.73 -6.75
N GLU A 11 -0.30 9.98 -6.11
CA GLU A 11 0.95 10.31 -6.78
C GLU A 11 2.03 9.28 -6.42
N PRO A 12 2.69 8.65 -7.41
CA PRO A 12 3.71 7.64 -7.14
C PRO A 12 5.01 8.29 -6.65
N THR A 13 5.54 7.81 -5.52
CA THR A 13 6.83 8.28 -4.97
C THR A 13 8.02 7.52 -5.56
N GLY A 14 7.85 6.22 -5.88
CA GLY A 14 8.92 5.36 -6.41
C GLY A 14 9.32 5.62 -7.87
N ASN A 15 10.26 4.79 -8.36
CA ASN A 15 10.86 4.91 -9.70
C ASN A 15 9.99 4.34 -10.84
N SER A 16 8.86 3.71 -10.52
CA SER A 16 7.88 3.22 -11.49
C SER A 16 6.49 3.78 -11.20
N SER A 17 5.61 3.73 -12.20
CA SER A 17 4.20 4.12 -12.07
C SER A 17 3.40 3.61 -13.25
N ILE A 18 2.07 3.61 -13.12
CA ILE A 18 1.14 2.99 -14.09
C ILE A 18 0.19 4.01 -14.72
N ALA A 19 0.03 3.90 -16.03
CA ALA A 19 -0.95 4.64 -16.82
C ALA A 19 -2.08 3.72 -17.32
N PHE A 20 -3.31 4.24 -17.36
CA PHE A 20 -4.48 3.61 -17.96
C PHE A 20 -4.97 4.43 -19.15
N ASN A 21 -5.15 3.81 -20.32
CA ASN A 21 -5.63 4.50 -21.52
C ASN A 21 -7.13 4.83 -21.44
N GLU A 22 -7.88 4.07 -20.65
CA GLU A 22 -9.30 4.26 -20.37
C GLU A 22 -9.56 4.19 -18.84
N PRO A 23 -10.67 4.73 -18.33
CA PRO A 23 -11.01 4.60 -16.91
C PRO A 23 -11.24 3.13 -16.51
N VAL A 24 -10.59 2.70 -15.42
CA VAL A 24 -10.71 1.34 -14.86
C VAL A 24 -11.45 1.36 -13.54
N MET A 25 -12.09 0.26 -13.13
CA MET A 25 -12.89 0.18 -11.90
C MET A 25 -12.30 -0.81 -10.89
N ILE A 26 -12.25 -0.38 -9.62
CA ILE A 26 -11.85 -1.17 -8.45
C ILE A 26 -12.91 -1.00 -7.36
N ASN A 27 -13.66 -2.05 -7.04
CA ASN A 27 -14.58 -2.10 -5.89
C ASN A 27 -15.56 -0.90 -5.80
N GLY A 28 -16.07 -0.44 -6.95
CA GLY A 28 -16.99 0.71 -7.08
C GLY A 28 -16.30 2.08 -7.21
N ILE A 29 -14.97 2.14 -7.12
CA ILE A 29 -14.15 3.33 -7.31
C ILE A 29 -13.63 3.34 -8.75
N THR A 30 -13.83 4.45 -9.47
CA THR A 30 -13.31 4.64 -10.83
C THR A 30 -11.93 5.27 -10.76
N LEU A 31 -10.92 4.65 -11.37
CA LEU A 31 -9.59 5.24 -11.54
C LEU A 31 -9.45 5.84 -12.94
N ARG A 32 -8.98 7.09 -13.00
CA ARG A 32 -8.46 7.71 -14.22
C ARG A 32 -7.01 8.09 -14.00
N THR A 33 -6.20 8.05 -15.04
CA THR A 33 -4.85 8.62 -15.04
C THR A 33 -4.81 9.91 -15.83
N GLU A 34 -3.89 10.80 -15.47
CA GLU A 34 -3.45 11.85 -16.38
C GLU A 34 -2.88 11.23 -17.68
N ASP A 35 -2.84 12.04 -18.74
CA ASP A 35 -2.26 11.66 -20.02
C ASP A 35 -0.74 11.38 -19.86
N PRO A 36 -0.27 10.13 -20.03
CA PRO A 36 1.13 9.77 -19.82
C PRO A 36 2.06 10.38 -20.87
N THR A 37 1.53 10.96 -21.96
CA THR A 37 2.33 11.75 -22.90
C THR A 37 2.62 13.16 -22.40
N ARG A 38 1.95 13.63 -21.34
CA ARG A 38 2.02 15.01 -20.82
C ARG A 38 2.61 15.13 -19.42
N ASN A 39 2.01 14.46 -18.44
CA ASN A 39 2.68 14.18 -17.17
C ASN A 39 3.06 12.72 -17.21
N PRO A 40 4.28 12.38 -17.63
CA PRO A 40 4.60 10.99 -17.74
C PRO A 40 4.57 10.26 -16.40
N LYS A 41 4.57 10.84 -15.17
CA LYS A 41 4.13 10.18 -13.90
C LYS A 41 2.64 10.51 -13.72
N PRO A 42 1.67 9.83 -14.37
CA PRO A 42 0.31 10.28 -14.29
C PRO A 42 -0.19 10.11 -12.86
N LYS A 43 -0.76 11.19 -12.32
CA LYS A 43 -1.52 11.08 -11.08
C LYS A 43 -2.74 10.20 -11.36
N ILE A 44 -3.04 9.29 -10.44
CA ILE A 44 -4.25 8.48 -10.50
C ILE A 44 -5.32 9.23 -9.73
N TYR A 45 -6.37 9.66 -10.42
CA TYR A 45 -7.59 10.20 -9.84
C TYR A 45 -8.53 9.04 -9.51
N ALA A 46 -8.75 8.78 -8.22
CA ALA A 46 -9.74 7.84 -7.74
C ALA A 46 -11.05 8.57 -7.44
N GLU A 47 -12.07 8.35 -8.27
CA GLU A 47 -13.40 8.97 -8.19
C GLU A 47 -14.45 7.97 -7.66
N PHE A 48 -15.24 8.38 -6.66
CA PHE A 48 -16.41 7.63 -6.19
C PHE A 48 -17.46 8.55 -5.56
N GLU A 49 -18.67 8.04 -5.40
CA GLU A 49 -19.78 8.75 -4.75
C GLU A 49 -20.32 7.99 -3.55
N PHE A 50 -20.72 8.69 -2.48
CA PHE A 50 -21.44 8.07 -1.36
C PHE A 50 -22.41 9.04 -0.67
N LYS A 51 -23.28 8.49 0.18
CA LYS A 51 -24.29 9.22 0.95
C LYS A 51 -23.97 9.13 2.44
N SER A 52 -23.96 10.27 3.11
CA SER A 52 -23.56 10.40 4.52
C SER A 52 -24.36 11.52 5.22
N LYS A 53 -24.18 11.68 6.53
CA LYS A 53 -24.54 12.89 7.31
C LYS A 53 -23.35 13.44 8.09
N ASP A 54 -22.17 12.87 7.90
CA ASP A 54 -20.98 13.03 8.72
C ASP A 54 -20.27 14.36 8.40
N GLU A 55 -19.43 14.84 9.30
CA GLU A 55 -18.69 16.08 9.08
C GLU A 55 -17.57 15.91 8.02
N PRO A 56 -17.13 16.98 7.34
CA PRO A 56 -16.10 16.88 6.29
C PRO A 56 -14.80 16.16 6.71
N LEU A 57 -14.41 16.27 7.99
CA LEU A 57 -13.24 15.56 8.54
C LEU A 57 -13.50 14.04 8.66
N GLN A 58 -14.71 13.63 9.02
CA GLN A 58 -15.11 12.23 9.08
C GLN A 58 -15.21 11.63 7.66
N ILE A 59 -15.80 12.37 6.71
CA ILE A 59 -15.84 12.04 5.27
C ILE A 59 -14.42 11.88 4.70
N LYS A 60 -13.49 12.78 5.06
CA LYS A 60 -12.07 12.71 4.67
C LYS A 60 -11.37 11.48 5.26
N ASN A 61 -11.59 11.17 6.54
CA ASN A 61 -10.98 10.01 7.21
C ASN A 61 -11.53 8.68 6.66
N TYR A 62 -12.83 8.60 6.38
CA TYR A 62 -13.45 7.48 5.67
C TYR A 62 -12.82 7.29 4.28
N THR A 63 -12.70 8.38 3.52
CA THR A 63 -12.05 8.37 2.19
C THR A 63 -10.61 7.84 2.25
N TYR A 64 -9.79 8.32 3.19
CA TYR A 64 -8.43 7.80 3.41
C TYR A 64 -8.46 6.28 3.65
N SER A 65 -9.33 5.81 4.54
CA SER A 65 -9.50 4.38 4.84
C SER A 65 -9.89 3.55 3.62
N GLU A 66 -10.85 4.01 2.82
CA GLU A 66 -11.32 3.27 1.64
C GLU A 66 -10.23 3.18 0.56
N ILE A 67 -9.48 4.26 0.32
CA ILE A 67 -8.37 4.27 -0.64
C ILE A 67 -7.21 3.40 -0.16
N GLU A 68 -6.80 3.52 1.11
CA GLU A 68 -5.74 2.68 1.71
C GLU A 68 -6.07 1.19 1.66
N LYS A 69 -7.34 0.81 1.78
CA LYS A 69 -7.78 -0.60 1.78
C LYS A 69 -8.02 -1.14 0.38
N LYS A 70 -8.78 -0.42 -0.45
CA LYS A 70 -9.32 -0.95 -1.72
C LYS A 70 -8.45 -0.62 -2.93
N VAL A 71 -7.78 0.54 -2.93
CA VAL A 71 -7.08 1.06 -4.12
C VAL A 71 -5.57 0.90 -4.02
N LEU A 72 -4.96 1.34 -2.91
CA LEU A 72 -3.51 1.32 -2.77
C LEU A 72 -2.89 -0.07 -2.99
N PRO A 73 -3.42 -1.19 -2.43
CA PRO A 73 -2.82 -2.51 -2.64
C PRO A 73 -2.72 -2.92 -4.10
N ILE A 74 -3.75 -2.64 -4.90
CA ILE A 74 -3.80 -3.02 -6.31
C ILE A 74 -2.84 -2.18 -7.15
N ILE A 75 -2.83 -0.86 -6.97
CA ILE A 75 -1.89 -0.01 -7.73
C ILE A 75 -0.44 -0.25 -7.32
N ILE A 76 -0.17 -0.56 -6.05
CA ILE A 76 1.16 -0.92 -5.54
C ILE A 76 1.64 -2.25 -6.16
N PHE A 77 0.81 -3.30 -6.20
CA PHE A 77 1.20 -4.56 -6.85
C PHE A 77 1.38 -4.44 -8.36
N LEU A 78 0.55 -3.63 -9.05
CA LEU A 78 0.65 -3.43 -10.50
C LEU A 78 1.86 -2.57 -10.89
N SER A 79 2.18 -1.52 -10.12
CA SER A 79 3.30 -0.62 -10.40
C SER A 79 4.64 -1.11 -9.85
N LYS A 80 4.62 -1.88 -8.76
CA LYS A 80 5.76 -2.15 -7.86
C LYS A 80 6.36 -0.89 -7.22
N SER A 81 5.60 0.20 -7.13
CA SER A 81 6.00 1.44 -6.48
C SER A 81 4.98 1.92 -5.44
N PRO A 82 5.45 2.64 -4.41
CA PRO A 82 4.59 3.35 -3.47
C PRO A 82 3.80 4.51 -4.11
N TYR A 83 2.67 4.83 -3.48
CA TYR A 83 1.80 5.95 -3.84
C TYR A 83 1.39 6.75 -2.59
N LEU A 84 1.51 8.07 -2.67
CA LEU A 84 0.98 9.01 -1.68
C LEU A 84 -0.40 9.50 -2.09
N ILE A 85 -1.33 9.57 -1.13
CA ILE A 85 -2.56 10.34 -1.25
C ILE A 85 -2.19 11.82 -1.04
N LYS A 86 -2.11 12.58 -2.14
CA LYS A 86 -1.69 13.99 -2.14
C LYS A 86 -2.83 14.95 -1.82
N ASP A 87 -4.02 14.68 -2.34
CA ASP A 87 -5.21 15.50 -2.13
C ASP A 87 -6.48 14.64 -2.07
N ILE A 88 -7.48 15.13 -1.32
CA ILE A 88 -8.83 14.58 -1.24
C ILE A 88 -9.80 15.75 -1.44
N LYS A 89 -10.33 15.85 -2.66
CA LYS A 89 -11.39 16.77 -3.03
C LYS A 89 -12.75 16.14 -2.73
N ILE A 90 -13.61 16.85 -1.99
CA ILE A 90 -14.97 16.43 -1.64
C ILE A 90 -15.94 17.50 -2.18
N GLU A 91 -16.84 17.11 -3.08
CA GLU A 91 -17.90 17.94 -3.63
C GLU A 91 -19.25 17.43 -3.12
N ARG A 92 -20.04 18.27 -2.44
CA ARG A 92 -21.44 17.92 -2.14
C ARG A 92 -22.24 18.04 -3.44
N LEU A 93 -22.82 16.93 -3.90
CA LEU A 93 -23.67 16.92 -5.08
C LEU A 93 -24.96 17.72 -4.80
N PRO A 94 -25.45 18.50 -5.78
CA PRO A 94 -26.61 19.36 -5.59
C PRO A 94 -27.87 18.52 -5.32
N GLU A 95 -28.61 18.92 -4.30
CA GLU A 95 -29.93 18.33 -4.02
C GLU A 95 -30.97 19.04 -4.88
N ILE A 96 -31.56 18.31 -5.83
CA ILE A 96 -32.54 18.81 -6.79
C ILE A 96 -33.94 18.53 -6.25
N TYR A 97 -34.66 19.57 -5.84
CA TYR A 97 -36.04 19.48 -5.36
C TYR A 97 -37.01 19.95 -6.45
N LYS A 98 -38.02 19.13 -6.77
CA LYS A 98 -39.14 19.50 -7.64
C LYS A 98 -40.33 19.94 -6.79
N ARG A 99 -40.73 21.20 -6.89
CA ARG A 99 -41.91 21.78 -6.20
C ARG A 99 -42.83 22.40 -7.24
N GLY A 100 -43.86 21.65 -7.65
CA GLY A 100 -44.74 22.03 -8.76
C GLY A 100 -43.94 22.20 -10.06
N ASN A 101 -44.02 23.38 -10.67
CA ASN A 101 -43.25 23.72 -11.88
C ASN A 101 -41.82 24.20 -11.57
N THR A 102 -41.44 24.39 -10.31
CA THR A 102 -40.13 24.93 -9.92
C THR A 102 -39.13 23.80 -9.65
N ILE A 103 -37.90 23.97 -10.16
CA ILE A 103 -36.76 23.14 -9.82
C ILE A 103 -35.84 23.98 -8.92
N GLU A 104 -35.64 23.54 -7.70
CA GLU A 104 -34.83 24.19 -6.66
C GLU A 104 -33.51 23.42 -6.52
N VAL A 105 -32.37 24.11 -6.69
CA VAL A 105 -31.03 23.51 -6.79
C VAL A 105 -30.07 24.23 -5.85
N HIS A 106 -29.55 23.52 -4.86
CA HIS A 106 -28.60 24.09 -3.88
C HIS A 106 -27.15 23.77 -4.25
N LEU A 107 -26.33 24.81 -4.41
CA LEU A 107 -24.89 24.75 -4.69
C LEU A 107 -24.07 25.04 -3.41
N PHE A 108 -22.84 24.55 -3.36
CA PHE A 108 -21.92 24.69 -2.21
C PHE A 108 -20.46 24.87 -2.69
N ASP A 109 -19.63 25.58 -1.93
CA ASP A 109 -18.27 25.97 -2.31
C ASP A 109 -17.23 24.83 -2.29
N THR A 110 -16.08 25.08 -2.92
CA THR A 110 -15.00 24.09 -3.18
C THR A 110 -13.62 24.64 -2.79
N ILE A 111 -12.69 23.78 -2.32
CA ILE A 111 -11.34 24.16 -1.84
C ILE A 111 -10.26 23.25 -2.48
N HIS A 112 -9.11 23.78 -2.93
CA HIS A 112 -7.99 23.07 -3.59
C HIS A 112 -6.60 23.58 -3.14
N VAL A 113 -5.55 22.72 -3.17
CA VAL A 113 -4.10 23.06 -2.99
C VAL A 113 -3.23 22.11 -3.86
N LYS A 114 -2.02 22.51 -4.33
CA LYS A 114 -1.33 21.80 -5.46
C LYS A 114 0.22 21.93 -5.57
N SER A 115 0.88 20.90 -6.14
CA SER A 115 2.10 20.93 -7.01
C SER A 115 2.41 19.54 -7.68
N GLU A 116 3.15 19.48 -8.81
CA GLU A 116 3.42 18.30 -9.73
C GLU A 116 4.97 18.04 -9.94
N VAL A 117 5.60 17.16 -10.76
CA VAL A 117 5.39 16.34 -12.02
C VAL A 117 6.47 15.19 -12.10
N HIS A 118 6.38 14.07 -12.88
CA HIS A 118 7.55 13.31 -13.51
C HIS A 118 7.26 12.18 -14.58
N ILE A 119 7.68 10.88 -14.46
CA ILE A 119 7.76 9.80 -15.53
C ILE A 119 7.22 8.34 -15.18
N SER A 120 6.61 7.59 -16.13
CA SER A 120 5.91 6.26 -15.97
C SER A 120 5.97 5.26 -17.15
N MET A 121 5.17 4.18 -17.06
CA MET A 121 4.89 3.16 -18.09
C MET A 121 3.37 2.93 -18.29
N THR A 122 2.98 2.35 -19.44
CA THR A 122 1.58 2.09 -19.85
C THR A 122 1.26 0.58 -19.95
N PHE A 123 -0.02 0.19 -19.85
CA PHE A 123 -0.47 -1.20 -20.07
C PHE A 123 -1.50 -1.32 -21.21
N GLU A 124 -1.41 -2.41 -21.97
CA GLU A 124 -2.32 -2.74 -23.09
C GLU A 124 -3.72 -3.17 -22.62
N ASP A 125 -3.80 -4.04 -21.60
CA ASP A 125 -5.04 -4.35 -20.88
C ASP A 125 -4.79 -4.17 -19.36
N PRO A 126 -5.26 -3.06 -18.76
CA PRO A 126 -5.21 -2.87 -17.32
C PRO A 126 -6.39 -3.49 -16.58
N GLN A 127 -7.58 -3.60 -17.19
CA GLN A 127 -8.78 -4.02 -16.47
C GLN A 127 -8.79 -5.54 -16.22
N ALA A 128 -8.33 -6.37 -17.16
CA ALA A 128 -8.18 -7.81 -16.89
C ALA A 128 -7.09 -8.10 -15.85
N LYS A 129 -6.00 -7.30 -15.82
CA LYS A 129 -4.96 -7.39 -14.78
C LYS A 129 -5.51 -7.02 -13.40
N ILE A 130 -6.28 -5.94 -13.31
CA ILE A 130 -7.01 -5.54 -12.10
C ILE A 130 -7.97 -6.64 -11.65
N SER A 131 -8.81 -7.16 -12.56
CA SER A 131 -9.78 -8.21 -12.25
C SER A 131 -9.11 -9.51 -11.78
N SER A 132 -8.02 -9.97 -12.41
CA SER A 132 -7.28 -11.17 -11.96
C SER A 132 -6.56 -10.96 -10.62
N LEU A 133 -6.12 -9.73 -10.32
CA LEU A 133 -5.53 -9.41 -9.01
C LEU A 133 -6.62 -9.34 -7.92
N LEU A 134 -7.77 -8.72 -8.20
CA LEU A 134 -8.95 -8.75 -7.32
C LEU A 134 -9.41 -10.18 -7.04
N GLU A 135 -9.48 -11.03 -8.07
CA GLU A 135 -9.84 -12.44 -7.91
C GLU A 135 -8.87 -13.20 -6.98
N ARG A 136 -7.56 -12.90 -7.04
CA ARG A 136 -6.55 -13.48 -6.15
C ARG A 136 -6.68 -12.96 -4.71
N LEU A 137 -6.90 -11.65 -4.54
CA LEU A 137 -7.11 -11.05 -3.22
C LEU A 137 -8.39 -11.59 -2.57
N ASN A 138 -9.48 -11.75 -3.33
CA ASN A 138 -10.75 -12.29 -2.85
C ASN A 138 -10.73 -13.79 -2.46
N ARG A 139 -9.62 -14.51 -2.70
CA ARG A 139 -9.41 -15.89 -2.22
C ARG A 139 -8.78 -15.93 -0.81
N ILE A 140 -8.18 -14.83 -0.38
CA ILE A 140 -7.54 -14.67 0.92
C ILE A 140 -8.63 -14.54 2.00
N ASP A 141 -8.46 -15.19 3.16
CA ASP A 141 -9.42 -15.03 4.27
C ASP A 141 -9.42 -13.59 4.81
N PRO A 142 -10.56 -13.02 5.25
CA PRO A 142 -10.63 -11.60 5.65
C PRO A 142 -9.64 -11.18 6.75
N ASP A 143 -9.24 -12.10 7.64
CA ASP A 143 -8.22 -11.85 8.65
C ASP A 143 -6.81 -11.77 8.03
N SER A 144 -6.48 -12.65 7.06
CA SER A 144 -5.28 -12.55 6.24
C SER A 144 -5.27 -11.28 5.38
N GLU A 145 -6.39 -10.94 4.75
CA GLU A 145 -6.53 -9.73 3.92
C GLU A 145 -6.28 -8.46 4.76
N SER A 146 -6.92 -8.37 5.93
CA SER A 146 -6.72 -7.27 6.89
C SER A 146 -5.26 -7.13 7.34
N VAL A 147 -4.56 -8.25 7.59
CA VAL A 147 -3.12 -8.24 7.91
C VAL A 147 -2.27 -7.81 6.72
N LEU A 148 -2.55 -8.34 5.53
CA LEU A 148 -1.83 -8.02 4.29
C LEU A 148 -1.98 -6.54 3.91
N VAL A 149 -3.19 -6.01 3.92
CA VAL A 149 -3.48 -4.58 3.64
C VAL A 149 -2.72 -3.68 4.63
N ARG A 150 -2.63 -4.08 5.90
CA ARG A 150 -1.81 -3.36 6.89
C ARG A 150 -0.31 -3.46 6.59
N ALA A 151 0.21 -4.63 6.23
CA ALA A 151 1.61 -4.79 5.85
C ALA A 151 1.98 -3.94 4.61
N ILE A 152 1.12 -3.94 3.59
CA ILE A 152 1.26 -3.08 2.39
C ILE A 152 1.23 -1.59 2.76
N LYS A 153 0.34 -1.17 3.68
CA LYS A 153 0.30 0.21 4.18
C LYS A 153 1.61 0.64 4.86
N TYR A 154 2.23 -0.23 5.66
CA TYR A 154 3.52 0.07 6.28
C TYR A 154 4.66 0.05 5.26
N TRP A 155 4.67 -0.88 4.30
CA TRP A 155 5.62 -0.88 3.19
C TRP A 155 5.50 0.41 2.32
N ASN A 156 4.28 0.85 2.01
CA ASN A 156 4.02 2.06 1.24
C ASN A 156 4.56 3.33 1.92
N ARG A 157 4.48 3.36 3.26
CA ARG A 157 5.10 4.41 4.09
C ARG A 157 6.62 4.34 3.98
N ALA A 158 7.21 3.17 4.23
CA ALA A 158 8.65 2.95 4.15
C ALA A 158 9.29 3.25 2.78
N MET A 159 8.51 3.22 1.70
CA MET A 159 8.99 3.56 0.36
C MET A 159 8.65 5.01 -0.05
N SER A 160 7.92 5.75 0.78
CA SER A 160 7.65 7.20 0.62
C SER A 160 8.39 8.08 1.62
N ASP A 161 9.02 7.49 2.63
CA ASP A 161 9.76 8.17 3.69
C ASP A 161 11.23 8.39 3.26
N PRO A 162 11.84 9.58 3.48
CA PRO A 162 13.23 9.84 3.10
C PRO A 162 14.27 9.31 4.10
N ASP A 163 13.94 9.03 5.36
CA ASP A 163 14.93 8.67 6.39
C ASP A 163 15.13 7.14 6.45
N PRO A 164 16.32 6.59 6.14
CA PRO A 164 16.58 5.14 6.15
C PRO A 164 16.14 4.41 7.43
N ILE A 165 16.21 5.06 8.59
CA ILE A 165 15.82 4.50 9.87
C ILE A 165 14.29 4.39 9.98
N ASP A 166 13.55 5.46 9.70
CA ASP A 166 12.07 5.42 9.71
C ASP A 166 11.51 4.56 8.57
N ARG A 167 12.18 4.52 7.41
CA ARG A 167 11.94 3.52 6.36
C ARG A 167 12.05 2.11 6.93
N PHE A 168 13.17 1.78 7.56
CA PHE A 168 13.40 0.46 8.17
C PHE A 168 12.38 0.12 9.27
N LEU A 169 12.05 1.05 10.17
CA LEU A 169 11.09 0.81 11.23
C LEU A 169 9.68 0.51 10.68
N ASN A 170 9.25 1.21 9.63
CA ASN A 170 8.01 0.91 8.93
C ASN A 170 8.06 -0.49 8.26
N LEU A 171 9.16 -0.86 7.59
CA LEU A 171 9.34 -2.22 7.03
C LEU A 171 9.31 -3.31 8.12
N TYR A 172 9.90 -3.04 9.28
CA TYR A 172 9.90 -3.99 10.39
C TYR A 172 8.48 -4.25 10.90
N ILE A 173 7.63 -3.22 11.01
CA ILE A 173 6.22 -3.41 11.37
C ILE A 173 5.47 -4.22 10.29
N ALA A 174 5.81 -4.03 9.01
CA ALA A 174 5.25 -4.84 7.92
C ALA A 174 5.63 -6.33 8.05
N ILE A 175 6.90 -6.65 8.36
CA ILE A 175 7.33 -8.04 8.49
C ILE A 175 6.85 -8.70 9.80
N GLU A 176 6.70 -7.94 10.89
CA GLU A 176 6.02 -8.40 12.12
C GLU A 176 4.57 -8.79 11.85
N LEU A 177 3.81 -7.96 11.12
CA LEU A 177 2.42 -8.27 10.73
C LEU A 177 2.33 -9.58 9.94
N LEU A 178 3.21 -9.79 8.96
CA LEU A 178 3.26 -11.01 8.16
C LEU A 178 3.68 -12.23 8.99
N ALA A 179 4.72 -12.12 9.82
CA ALA A 179 5.16 -13.18 10.73
C ALA A 179 4.03 -13.66 11.65
N GLY A 180 3.28 -12.71 12.23
CA GLY A 180 2.18 -12.98 13.15
C GLY A 180 1.01 -13.79 12.58
N LYS A 181 0.83 -13.79 11.26
CA LYS A 181 -0.21 -14.56 10.55
C LYS A 181 0.35 -15.82 9.88
N LEU A 182 1.54 -15.75 9.27
CA LEU A 182 2.12 -16.85 8.47
C LEU A 182 2.83 -17.94 9.30
N VAL A 183 3.20 -17.64 10.55
CA VAL A 183 3.96 -18.55 11.44
C VAL A 183 3.12 -19.04 12.65
N ASN A 184 1.99 -18.40 12.92
CA ASN A 184 1.12 -18.57 14.09
C ASN A 184 1.75 -18.12 15.43
N LYS A 185 0.93 -17.63 16.36
CA LYS A 185 1.34 -16.96 17.61
C LYS A 185 1.85 -17.88 18.73
N GLU A 186 1.80 -19.20 18.54
CA GLU A 186 2.26 -20.17 19.54
C GLU A 186 3.80 -20.19 19.68
N TYR A 187 4.54 -19.67 18.69
CA TYR A 187 5.96 -19.37 18.81
C TYR A 187 6.20 -18.16 19.73
N ARG A 188 6.25 -18.45 21.04
CA ARG A 188 6.63 -17.49 22.09
C ARG A 188 8.02 -16.89 21.85
N GLU A 189 8.24 -15.69 22.41
CA GLU A 189 9.54 -14.99 22.53
C GLU A 189 10.27 -14.70 21.20
N ASN A 190 9.92 -13.59 20.55
CA ASN A 190 10.74 -12.84 19.56
C ASN A 190 11.26 -13.59 18.31
N LYS A 191 11.10 -14.90 18.23
CA LYS A 191 11.62 -15.77 17.16
C LYS A 191 10.73 -15.82 15.92
N TRP A 192 9.46 -15.43 16.02
CA TRP A 192 8.47 -15.36 14.93
C TRP A 192 8.99 -14.76 13.61
N VAL A 193 9.71 -13.63 13.65
CA VAL A 193 10.32 -13.03 12.44
C VAL A 193 11.44 -13.92 11.88
N SER A 194 12.25 -14.57 12.73
CA SER A 194 13.28 -15.52 12.25
C SER A 194 12.65 -16.80 11.69
N ALA A 195 11.61 -17.32 12.33
CA ALA A 195 10.88 -18.50 11.87
C ALA A 195 10.07 -18.23 10.58
N LEU A 196 9.70 -16.97 10.30
CA LEU A 196 9.21 -16.57 8.98
C LEU A 196 10.32 -16.71 7.93
N TYR A 197 11.54 -16.29 8.26
CA TYR A 197 12.69 -16.35 7.36
C TYR A 197 13.10 -17.80 7.08
N ASP A 198 13.21 -18.63 8.12
CA ASP A 198 13.48 -20.07 8.02
C ASP A 198 12.41 -20.81 7.18
N LYS A 199 11.12 -20.42 7.30
CA LYS A 199 9.99 -21.09 6.64
C LYS A 199 9.76 -20.63 5.20
N PHE A 200 10.08 -19.38 4.86
CA PHE A 200 9.74 -18.76 3.57
C PHE A 200 10.94 -18.15 2.81
N GLY A 201 12.17 -18.39 3.23
CA GLY A 201 13.36 -18.08 2.44
C GLY A 201 13.57 -16.58 2.20
N VAL A 202 13.32 -15.76 3.23
CA VAL A 202 13.74 -14.36 3.34
C VAL A 202 15.13 -14.37 3.97
N ASN A 203 16.06 -13.53 3.50
CA ASN A 203 17.45 -13.54 3.97
C ASN A 203 17.53 -13.08 5.43
N GLY A 204 17.07 -11.85 5.72
CA GLY A 204 16.91 -11.36 7.08
C GLY A 204 18.20 -11.19 7.90
N ILE A 205 19.35 -11.33 7.25
CA ILE A 205 20.70 -11.15 7.78
C ILE A 205 21.43 -10.17 6.86
N TYR A 206 21.90 -9.04 7.42
CA TYR A 206 22.62 -8.01 6.67
C TYR A 206 23.92 -7.70 7.41
N ASP A 207 25.04 -7.70 6.67
CA ASP A 207 26.42 -7.68 7.20
C ASP A 207 26.66 -8.61 8.41
N GLY A 208 26.05 -9.80 8.36
CA GLY A 208 26.16 -10.83 9.41
C GLY A 208 25.16 -10.68 10.57
N TYR A 209 24.49 -9.53 10.70
CA TYR A 209 23.55 -9.26 11.78
C TYR A 209 22.11 -9.61 11.41
N LYS A 210 21.43 -10.35 12.30
CA LYS A 210 20.00 -10.64 12.16
C LYS A 210 19.18 -9.36 12.33
N ILE A 211 18.11 -9.20 11.54
CA ILE A 211 17.28 -7.98 11.52
C ILE A 211 16.77 -7.50 12.89
N HIS A 212 16.53 -8.43 13.83
CA HIS A 212 16.06 -8.09 15.18
C HIS A 212 17.15 -7.50 16.07
N ASN A 213 18.43 -7.85 15.82
CA ASN A 213 19.57 -7.22 16.48
C ASN A 213 19.79 -5.79 15.96
N ILE A 214 19.60 -5.58 14.66
CA ILE A 214 19.67 -4.26 14.02
C ILE A 214 18.58 -3.34 14.61
N ARG A 215 17.33 -3.80 14.67
CA ARG A 215 16.25 -3.07 15.38
C ARG A 215 16.57 -2.84 16.86
N ALA A 216 17.11 -3.82 17.57
CA ALA A 216 17.44 -3.66 18.99
C ALA A 216 18.50 -2.57 19.21
N ALA A 217 19.52 -2.48 18.35
CA ALA A 217 20.53 -1.42 18.40
C ALA A 217 19.97 -0.02 18.09
N LEU A 218 19.04 0.08 17.12
CA LEU A 218 18.42 1.35 16.74
C LEU A 218 17.43 1.87 17.81
N VAL A 219 16.67 0.98 18.45
CA VAL A 219 15.54 1.32 19.33
C VAL A 219 15.90 1.30 20.82
N HIS A 220 16.99 0.65 21.23
CA HIS A 220 17.40 0.56 22.63
C HIS A 220 18.75 1.23 22.88
N TYR A 221 18.78 2.10 23.91
CA TYR A 221 19.95 2.88 24.32
C TYR A 221 21.18 2.03 24.72
N LYS A 222 20.99 0.72 24.97
CA LYS A 222 22.06 -0.26 25.12
C LYS A 222 21.69 -1.54 24.38
N ASN A 223 22.64 -2.06 23.60
CA ASN A 223 22.61 -3.37 22.99
C ASN A 223 24.05 -3.92 23.01
N ASP A 224 24.25 -5.09 23.62
CA ASP A 224 25.57 -5.68 23.81
C ASP A 224 26.10 -6.44 22.57
N GLN A 225 25.30 -6.54 21.50
CA GLN A 225 25.65 -7.28 20.28
C GLN A 225 25.97 -6.42 19.06
N LEU A 226 25.48 -5.17 19.03
CA LEU A 226 25.61 -4.25 17.90
C LEU A 226 25.36 -2.83 18.41
N ASP A 227 26.27 -1.89 18.11
CA ASP A 227 26.07 -0.48 18.46
C ASP A 227 25.13 0.24 17.47
N LYS A 228 24.68 1.43 17.86
CA LYS A 228 23.67 2.18 17.09
C LYS A 228 24.22 2.75 15.78
N GLU A 229 25.48 3.16 15.73
CA GLU A 229 26.08 3.77 14.52
C GLU A 229 26.32 2.72 13.43
N GLU A 230 26.76 1.51 13.81
CA GLU A 230 26.88 0.38 12.89
C GLU A 230 25.50 -0.10 12.42
N ALA A 231 24.50 -0.13 13.31
CA ALA A 231 23.13 -0.45 12.92
C ALA A 231 22.54 0.55 11.92
N GLU A 232 22.87 1.84 12.05
CA GLU A 232 22.51 2.88 11.08
C GLU A 232 23.20 2.65 9.73
N ARG A 233 24.53 2.44 9.72
CA ARG A 233 25.29 2.14 8.49
C ARG A 233 24.76 0.91 7.74
N ILE A 234 24.41 -0.16 8.46
CA ILE A 234 23.82 -1.37 7.85
C ILE A 234 22.45 -1.06 7.22
N ILE A 235 21.62 -0.23 7.86
CA ILE A 235 20.30 0.16 7.33
C ILE A 235 20.41 1.09 6.12
N GLU A 236 21.27 2.11 6.15
CA GLU A 236 21.52 2.99 5.00
C GLU A 236 21.90 2.18 3.74
N LYS A 237 22.65 1.09 3.93
CA LYS A 237 23.14 0.19 2.88
C LYS A 237 22.11 -0.84 2.39
N HIS A 238 21.25 -1.37 3.27
CA HIS A 238 20.41 -2.54 2.98
C HIS A 238 18.88 -2.33 3.05
N VAL A 239 18.39 -1.14 3.40
CA VAL A 239 16.93 -0.90 3.55
C VAL A 239 16.13 -1.17 2.27
N ASP A 240 16.70 -0.90 1.09
CA ASP A 240 16.05 -1.17 -0.21
C ASP A 240 15.97 -2.66 -0.53
N GLU A 241 17.01 -3.44 -0.20
CA GLU A 241 17.00 -4.90 -0.36
C GLU A 241 15.94 -5.52 0.55
N PHE A 242 15.91 -5.12 1.82
CA PHE A 242 14.90 -5.56 2.78
C PHE A 242 13.47 -5.19 2.34
N ALA A 243 13.28 -3.99 1.78
CA ALA A 243 11.99 -3.58 1.22
C ALA A 243 11.54 -4.48 0.06
N GLN A 244 12.46 -4.84 -0.83
CA GLN A 244 12.19 -5.69 -1.98
C GLN A 244 11.88 -7.14 -1.56
N GLU A 245 12.57 -7.67 -0.54
CA GLU A 245 12.28 -9.00 0.01
C GLU A 245 10.88 -9.11 0.60
N ILE A 246 10.44 -8.07 1.34
CA ILE A 246 9.08 -7.96 1.90
C ILE A 246 8.04 -7.83 0.78
N PHE A 247 8.30 -7.00 -0.24
CA PHE A 247 7.40 -6.83 -1.38
C PHE A 247 7.16 -8.15 -2.12
N GLU A 248 8.24 -8.89 -2.44
CA GLU A 248 8.12 -10.19 -3.08
C GLU A 248 7.45 -11.24 -2.18
N LEU A 249 7.54 -11.13 -0.85
CA LEU A 249 6.81 -12.03 0.06
C LEU A 249 5.29 -11.76 0.01
N MET A 250 4.88 -10.49 0.08
CA MET A 250 3.48 -10.09 -0.06
C MET A 250 2.91 -10.48 -1.44
N LYS A 251 3.69 -10.25 -2.50
CA LYS A 251 3.33 -10.62 -3.87
C LYS A 251 3.20 -12.13 -4.06
N ASP A 252 4.15 -12.92 -3.56
CA ASP A 252 4.07 -14.38 -3.61
C ASP A 252 2.84 -14.92 -2.85
N TYR A 253 2.50 -14.30 -1.71
CA TYR A 253 1.33 -14.67 -0.91
C TYR A 253 0.00 -14.42 -1.65
N VAL A 254 -0.13 -13.27 -2.32
CA VAL A 254 -1.29 -12.96 -3.18
C VAL A 254 -1.35 -13.85 -4.41
N GLU A 255 -0.21 -14.15 -5.04
CA GLU A 255 -0.18 -15.09 -6.16
C GLU A 255 -0.58 -16.52 -5.75
N CYS A 256 -0.36 -16.90 -4.49
CA CYS A 256 -0.88 -18.14 -3.88
C CYS A 256 -2.30 -18.02 -3.31
N GLY A 257 -2.99 -16.87 -3.46
CA GLY A 257 -4.35 -16.67 -2.95
C GLY A 257 -4.49 -16.84 -1.43
N GLY A 258 -3.41 -16.61 -0.67
CA GLY A 258 -3.39 -16.78 0.78
C GLY A 258 -2.94 -18.16 1.27
N ASP A 259 -2.73 -19.15 0.38
CA ASP A 259 -2.24 -20.48 0.78
C ASP A 259 -0.76 -20.43 1.22
N THR A 260 -0.54 -20.65 2.52
CA THR A 260 0.80 -20.68 3.13
C THR A 260 1.64 -21.88 2.68
N GLU A 261 1.03 -22.96 2.21
CA GLU A 261 1.74 -24.15 1.73
C GLU A 261 2.17 -23.99 0.26
N CYS A 262 1.33 -23.40 -0.58
CA CYS A 262 1.73 -22.86 -1.89
C CYS A 262 2.91 -21.89 -1.73
N LEU A 263 2.79 -20.90 -0.82
CA LEU A 263 3.84 -19.90 -0.58
C LEU A 263 5.17 -20.57 -0.17
N ARG A 264 5.12 -21.52 0.76
CA ARG A 264 6.30 -22.28 1.22
C ARG A 264 6.97 -23.01 0.06
N LYS A 265 6.22 -23.78 -0.73
CA LYS A 265 6.74 -24.51 -1.90
C LYS A 265 7.37 -23.58 -2.93
N LYS A 266 6.69 -22.48 -3.27
CA LYS A 266 7.13 -21.49 -4.26
C LYS A 266 8.44 -20.81 -3.86
N ARG A 267 8.59 -20.42 -2.59
CA ARG A 267 9.84 -19.85 -2.07
C ARG A 267 10.97 -20.87 -1.98
N GLN A 268 10.68 -22.11 -1.54
CA GLN A 268 11.66 -23.19 -1.53
C GLN A 268 12.17 -23.59 -2.92
N GLN A 269 11.43 -23.30 -3.99
CA GLN A 269 11.88 -23.48 -5.37
C GLN A 269 12.86 -22.38 -5.81
N ARG A 270 12.56 -21.10 -5.54
CA ARG A 270 13.48 -19.97 -5.86
C ARG A 270 14.83 -20.10 -5.15
N ASN A 271 14.86 -20.54 -3.90
CA ASN A 271 16.10 -20.65 -3.12
C ASN A 271 16.92 -21.92 -3.47
N ARG A 272 16.66 -22.54 -4.64
CA ARG A 272 17.39 -23.70 -5.19
C ARG A 272 17.82 -23.51 -6.66
N SER A 273 17.58 -22.33 -7.23
CA SER A 273 17.82 -21.97 -8.63
C SER A 273 18.70 -20.73 -8.74
#